data_AF-A0A7K6HMJ9-F1
#
_entry.id   AF-A0A7K6HMJ9-F1
#
_cell.length_a   1.000
_cell.length_b   1.000
_cell.length_c   1.000
_cell.angle_alpha   90.00
_cell.angle_beta   90.00
_cell.angle_gamma   90.00
#
_symmetry.space_group_name_H-M   'P 1'
#
loop_
_entity.id
_entity.type
_entity.pdbx_description
1 polymer ?
#
loop_
_entity_poly.entity_id
_entity_poly.type
_entity_poly.pdbx_seq_one_letter_code
_entity_poly.pdbx_strand_id
1 'polypeptide(L)'
;MGCTEARRRCDWDSRCSLALNRYMTYCGKLFNGLRCTPECRAVIEDMLAVPKAVLLNDCVCDGLERPICESVKENMARLCFGADMGGNGAGSSGGSDGGLEEYYDEDYEEEPSQKGRDDSEDNAGAEPGFPVQADNAGRPAGAAGALLASILVPLLPRL
;
A
#
# COMPACT_ATOMS: atom_id res chain seq x y z
N MET A 1 -14.59 3.59 13.47
CA MET A 1 -13.33 3.29 14.18
C MET A 1 -12.16 3.57 13.26
N GLY A 2 -11.08 4.19 13.74
CA GLY A 2 -9.90 4.52 12.91
C GLY A 2 -9.03 3.31 12.61
N CYS A 3 -8.37 3.30 11.45
CA CYS A 3 -7.51 2.19 11.01
C CYS A 3 -6.26 2.04 11.89
N THR A 4 -5.74 3.13 12.44
CA THR A 4 -4.62 3.12 13.38
C THR A 4 -4.95 2.32 14.64
N GLU A 5 -6.15 2.52 15.20
CA GLU A 5 -6.64 1.77 16.36
C GLU A 5 -6.98 0.32 15.98
N ALA A 6 -7.57 0.08 14.80
CA ALA A 6 -7.88 -1.27 14.34
C ALA A 6 -6.63 -2.12 14.17
N ARG A 7 -5.56 -1.53 13.62
CA ARG A 7 -4.25 -2.19 13.51
C ARG A 7 -3.67 -2.53 14.86
N ARG A 8 -3.65 -1.58 15.81
CA ARG A 8 -3.21 -1.86 17.18
C ARG A 8 -3.96 -3.05 17.81
N ARG A 9 -5.29 -3.12 17.68
CA ARG A 9 -6.06 -4.25 18.22
C ARG A 9 -5.77 -5.58 17.53
N CYS A 10 -5.47 -5.55 16.24
CA CYS A 10 -5.04 -6.72 15.49
C CYS A 10 -3.65 -7.20 15.92
N ASP A 11 -2.71 -6.27 16.14
CA ASP A 11 -1.35 -6.58 16.55
C ASP A 11 -1.29 -7.26 17.93
N TRP A 12 -2.19 -6.87 18.85
CA TRP A 12 -2.35 -7.51 20.17
C TRP A 12 -2.94 -8.93 20.12
N ASP A 13 -3.42 -9.38 18.97
CA ASP A 13 -3.99 -10.71 18.77
C ASP A 13 -3.07 -11.55 17.88
N SER A 14 -2.53 -12.65 18.40
CA SER A 14 -1.54 -13.45 17.66
C SER A 14 -2.07 -14.01 16.33
N ARG A 15 -3.36 -14.35 16.27
CA ARG A 15 -3.97 -14.88 15.05
C ARG A 15 -4.18 -13.76 14.03
N CYS A 16 -4.65 -12.59 14.47
CA CYS A 16 -4.82 -11.44 13.60
C CYS A 16 -3.48 -10.89 13.11
N SER A 17 -2.49 -10.75 13.98
CA SER A 17 -1.17 -10.24 13.61
C SER A 17 -0.46 -11.14 12.59
N LEU A 18 -0.61 -12.46 12.70
CA LEU A 18 -0.13 -13.41 11.68
C LEU A 18 -0.84 -13.21 10.34
N ALA A 19 -2.17 -13.07 10.35
CA ALA A 19 -2.96 -12.86 9.15
C ALA A 19 -2.59 -11.52 8.47
N LEU A 20 -2.41 -10.46 9.26
CA LEU A 20 -1.97 -9.15 8.79
C LEU A 20 -0.56 -9.18 8.20
N ASN A 21 0.38 -9.92 8.80
CA ASN A 21 1.72 -10.11 8.23
C ASN A 21 1.67 -10.83 6.87
N ARG A 22 0.84 -11.86 6.74
CA ARG A 22 0.60 -12.54 5.45
C ARG A 22 0.03 -11.56 4.43
N TYR A 23 -0.95 -10.74 4.82
CA TYR A 23 -1.53 -9.73 3.94
C TYR A 23 -0.46 -8.77 3.42
N MET A 24 0.39 -8.23 4.29
CA MET A 24 1.49 -7.35 3.87
C MET A 24 2.48 -8.03 2.92
N THR A 25 2.73 -9.33 3.13
CA THR A 25 3.68 -10.11 2.32
C THR A 25 3.15 -10.44 0.93
N TYR A 26 1.91 -10.93 0.83
CA TYR A 26 1.35 -11.44 -0.42
C TYR A 26 0.64 -10.38 -1.26
N CYS A 27 0.17 -9.28 -0.64
CA CYS A 27 -0.59 -8.24 -1.32
C CYS A 27 0.25 -7.02 -1.74
N GLY A 28 1.59 -7.07 -1.70
CA GLY A 28 2.42 -5.94 -2.12
C GLY A 28 2.11 -5.41 -3.54
N LYS A 29 1.76 -6.28 -4.49
CA LYS A 29 1.34 -5.86 -5.84
C LYS A 29 -0.01 -5.13 -5.86
N LEU A 30 -0.90 -5.48 -4.94
CA LEU A 30 -2.18 -4.81 -4.76
C LEU A 30 -1.97 -3.39 -4.21
N PHE A 31 -1.08 -3.23 -3.23
CA PHE A 31 -0.82 -1.94 -2.60
C PHE A 31 -0.27 -0.91 -3.58
N ASN A 32 0.51 -1.37 -4.56
CA ASN A 32 1.04 -0.55 -5.65
C ASN A 32 0.04 -0.38 -6.81
N GLY A 33 -1.20 -0.87 -6.68
CA GLY A 33 -2.24 -0.72 -7.70
C GLY A 33 -2.07 -1.55 -8.96
N LEU A 34 -1.17 -2.55 -8.97
CA LEU A 34 -0.84 -3.33 -10.16
C LEU A 34 -1.90 -4.40 -10.47
N ARG A 35 -2.16 -5.32 -9.53
CA ARG A 35 -3.15 -6.40 -9.67
C ARG A 35 -3.44 -7.11 -8.35
N CYS A 36 -4.61 -7.70 -8.24
CA CYS A 36 -4.94 -8.67 -7.20
C CYS A 36 -4.47 -10.06 -7.64
N THR A 37 -3.43 -10.61 -7.01
CA THR A 37 -2.95 -11.97 -7.33
C THR A 37 -3.85 -13.03 -6.68
N PRO A 38 -3.89 -14.27 -7.19
CA PRO A 38 -4.66 -15.33 -6.53
C PRO A 38 -4.18 -15.59 -5.11
N GLU A 39 -2.87 -15.46 -4.83
CA GLU A 39 -2.32 -15.60 -3.47
C GLU A 39 -2.80 -14.47 -2.56
N CYS A 40 -2.81 -13.22 -3.05
CA CYS A 40 -3.34 -12.09 -2.28
C CYS A 40 -4.83 -12.26 -1.99
N ARG A 41 -5.62 -12.71 -2.98
CA ARG A 41 -7.05 -12.96 -2.82
C ARG A 41 -7.33 -14.00 -1.72
N ALA A 42 -6.62 -15.12 -1.75
CA ALA A 42 -6.72 -16.15 -0.71
C ALA A 42 -6.38 -15.58 0.69
N VAL A 43 -5.37 -14.72 0.80
CA VAL A 43 -5.01 -14.09 2.08
C VAL A 43 -6.05 -13.08 2.55
N ILE A 44 -6.72 -12.37 1.65
CA ILE A 44 -7.83 -11.49 1.99
C ILE A 44 -9.00 -12.30 2.55
N GLU A 45 -9.34 -13.42 1.92
CA GLU A 45 -10.37 -14.36 2.42
C GLU A 45 -10.01 -14.91 3.82
N ASP A 46 -8.75 -15.33 4.02
CA ASP A 46 -8.23 -15.76 5.32
C ASP A 46 -8.37 -14.66 6.39
N MET A 47 -8.05 -13.40 6.03
CA MET A 47 -8.20 -12.26 6.95
C MET A 47 -9.67 -12.03 7.32
N LEU A 48 -10.59 -12.09 6.37
CA LEU A 48 -12.01 -11.87 6.64
C LEU A 48 -12.62 -12.97 7.55
N ALA A 49 -11.99 -14.15 7.64
CA ALA A 49 -12.34 -15.19 8.60
C ALA A 49 -11.82 -14.94 10.03
N VAL A 50 -11.00 -13.89 10.25
CA VAL A 50 -10.48 -13.50 11.57
C VAL A 50 -11.28 -12.29 12.08
N PRO A 51 -12.08 -12.41 13.17
CA PRO A 51 -12.99 -11.33 13.59
C PRO A 51 -12.34 -9.98 13.84
N LYS A 52 -11.10 -9.95 14.38
CA LYS A 52 -10.37 -8.71 14.61
C LYS A 52 -9.81 -8.08 13.34
N ALA A 53 -9.56 -8.88 12.29
CA ALA A 53 -9.07 -8.38 11.01
C ALA A 53 -10.19 -7.78 10.16
N VAL A 54 -11.45 -8.21 10.33
CA VAL A 54 -12.62 -7.58 9.69
C VAL A 54 -12.69 -6.08 10.04
N LEU A 55 -12.30 -5.70 11.25
CA LEU A 55 -12.24 -4.29 11.66
C LEU A 55 -11.24 -3.46 10.84
N LEU A 56 -10.21 -4.07 10.25
CA LEU A 56 -9.26 -3.41 9.35
C LEU A 56 -9.86 -3.15 7.97
N ASN A 57 -10.84 -3.95 7.55
CA ASN A 57 -11.55 -3.73 6.30
C ASN A 57 -12.50 -2.52 6.42
N ASP A 58 -13.18 -2.39 7.55
CA ASP A 58 -14.26 -1.41 7.74
C ASP A 58 -13.80 -0.11 8.41
N CYS A 59 -12.54 -0.02 8.83
CA CYS A 59 -12.01 1.16 9.51
C CYS A 59 -11.97 2.40 8.60
N VAL A 60 -12.02 3.59 9.20
CA VAL A 60 -11.79 4.86 8.51
C VAL A 60 -10.29 5.17 8.54
N CYS A 61 -9.71 5.46 7.38
CA CYS A 61 -8.30 5.81 7.27
C CYS A 61 -8.00 7.08 8.07
N ASP A 62 -7.01 7.01 8.96
CA ASP A 62 -6.63 8.07 9.87
C ASP A 62 -5.10 8.10 10.09
N GLY A 63 -4.61 9.14 10.77
CA GLY A 63 -3.19 9.29 11.09
C GLY A 63 -2.32 9.69 9.89
N LEU A 64 -1.01 9.45 10.02
CA LEU A 64 0.01 9.81 9.02
C LEU A 64 -0.06 8.94 7.76
N GLU A 65 -0.52 7.70 7.90
CA GLU A 65 -0.60 6.73 6.81
C GLU A 65 -1.91 6.85 6.01
N ARG A 66 -2.74 7.87 6.28
CA ARG A 66 -4.05 8.05 5.65
C ARG A 66 -4.02 7.97 4.12
N PRO A 67 -3.10 8.65 3.39
CA PRO A 67 -3.07 8.58 1.93
C PRO A 67 -2.78 7.16 1.40
N ILE A 68 -1.89 6.43 2.08
CA ILE A 68 -1.53 5.06 1.72
C ILE A 68 -2.71 4.12 2.01
N CYS A 69 -3.35 4.29 3.17
CA CYS A 69 -4.54 3.52 3.56
C CYS A 69 -5.66 3.69 2.53
N GLU A 70 -6.00 4.92 2.15
CA GLU A 70 -7.04 5.21 1.17
C GLU A 70 -6.74 4.54 -0.18
N SER A 71 -5.51 4.70 -0.68
CA SER A 71 -5.06 4.05 -1.91
C SER A 71 -5.15 2.51 -1.85
N VAL A 72 -4.74 1.90 -0.74
CA VAL A 72 -4.82 0.44 -0.57
C VAL A 72 -6.29 -0.02 -0.55
N LYS A 73 -7.19 0.71 0.14
CA LYS A 73 -8.62 0.37 0.18
C LYS A 73 -9.25 0.49 -1.21
N GLU A 74 -8.93 1.54 -1.96
CA GLU A 74 -9.41 1.73 -3.33
C GLU A 74 -8.88 0.63 -4.26
N ASN A 75 -7.59 0.34 -4.20
CA ASN A 75 -6.97 -0.72 -5.00
C ASN A 75 -7.58 -2.09 -4.69
N MET A 76 -7.84 -2.39 -3.41
CA MET A 76 -8.52 -3.62 -3.01
C MET A 76 -9.92 -3.71 -3.60
N ALA A 77 -10.71 -2.64 -3.49
CA ALA A 77 -12.06 -2.57 -4.07
C ALA A 77 -12.02 -2.78 -5.59
N ARG A 78 -11.16 -2.05 -6.32
CA ARG A 78 -11.08 -2.08 -7.78
C ARG A 78 -10.50 -3.37 -8.34
N LEU A 79 -9.41 -3.87 -7.76
CA LEU A 79 -8.62 -4.97 -8.33
C LEU A 79 -9.05 -6.35 -7.84
N CYS A 80 -9.55 -6.46 -6.61
CA CYS A 80 -10.00 -7.75 -6.08
C CYS A 80 -11.51 -7.96 -6.28
N PHE A 81 -12.33 -6.92 -6.13
CA PHE A 81 -13.80 -7.03 -6.16
C PHE A 81 -14.46 -6.29 -7.35
N GLY A 82 -13.77 -5.34 -7.97
CA GLY A 82 -14.28 -4.57 -9.11
C GLY A 82 -14.38 -5.38 -10.41
N ALA A 83 -13.71 -6.53 -10.47
CA ALA A 83 -13.78 -7.46 -11.60
C ALA A 83 -15.03 -8.37 -11.56
N ASP A 84 -15.77 -8.38 -10.45
CA ASP A 84 -17.04 -9.14 -10.35
C ASP A 84 -18.16 -8.46 -11.20
N MET A 85 -17.92 -7.23 -11.67
CA MET A 85 -18.68 -6.52 -12.71
C MET A 85 -18.02 -6.60 -14.10
N GLY A 86 -17.00 -7.44 -14.32
CA GLY A 86 -16.26 -7.38 -15.60
C GLY A 86 -15.07 -8.31 -15.83
N GLY A 87 -15.09 -9.56 -15.38
CA GLY A 87 -14.37 -10.64 -16.08
C GLY A 87 -13.24 -11.33 -15.35
N ASN A 88 -13.54 -12.57 -14.92
CA ASN A 88 -12.57 -13.65 -15.01
C ASN A 88 -12.64 -14.22 -16.44
N GLY A 89 -11.81 -13.77 -17.36
CA GLY A 89 -11.76 -14.38 -18.68
C GLY A 89 -10.98 -13.61 -19.73
N ALA A 90 -9.85 -14.22 -20.13
CA ALA A 90 -9.19 -14.04 -21.42
C ALA A 90 -8.52 -12.68 -21.69
N GLY A 91 -7.24 -12.77 -22.05
CA GLY A 91 -6.57 -11.70 -22.77
C GLY A 91 -7.33 -11.35 -24.03
N SER A 92 -7.46 -10.06 -24.29
CA SER A 92 -7.65 -9.54 -25.64
C SER A 92 -7.02 -8.16 -25.67
N SER A 93 -5.77 -8.12 -26.11
CA SER A 93 -5.24 -7.01 -26.87
C SER A 93 -6.13 -6.84 -28.11
N GLY A 94 -7.02 -5.86 -28.06
CA GLY A 94 -7.88 -5.48 -29.17
C GLY A 94 -7.93 -3.97 -29.22
N GLY A 95 -6.88 -3.36 -29.77
CA GLY A 95 -6.94 -1.97 -30.18
C GLY A 95 -7.84 -1.84 -31.41
N SER A 96 -8.69 -0.82 -31.39
CA SER A 96 -9.23 -0.12 -32.56
C SER A 96 -9.67 1.25 -32.02
N ASP A 97 -8.99 2.37 -32.26
CA ASP A 97 -8.88 3.16 -33.50
C ASP A 97 -10.22 3.48 -34.21
N GLY A 98 -10.41 4.77 -34.51
CA GLY A 98 -11.59 5.37 -35.15
C GLY A 98 -12.63 5.88 -34.15
N GLY A 99 -12.90 7.17 -33.96
CA GLY A 99 -12.79 8.30 -34.87
C GLY A 99 -14.16 8.94 -34.99
N LEU A 100 -14.37 10.10 -34.35
CA LEU A 100 -15.20 11.19 -34.87
C LEU A 100 -14.92 12.42 -34.01
N GLU A 101 -14.11 13.32 -34.54
CA GLU A 101 -14.17 14.72 -34.14
C GLU A 101 -15.50 15.27 -34.63
N GLU A 102 -16.24 15.94 -33.73
CA GLU A 102 -17.20 16.95 -34.16
C GLU A 102 -16.78 18.27 -33.54
N TYR A 103 -16.22 19.07 -34.44
CA TYR A 103 -15.77 20.44 -34.31
C TYR A 103 -16.97 21.32 -33.94
N TYR A 104 -16.97 21.95 -32.77
CA TYR A 104 -17.88 23.05 -32.48
C TYR A 104 -17.18 24.36 -32.82
N ASP A 105 -17.64 24.94 -33.92
CA ASP A 105 -17.33 26.27 -34.40
C ASP A 105 -18.14 27.28 -33.57
N GLU A 106 -17.47 28.14 -32.81
CA GLU A 106 -18.08 29.34 -32.24
C GLU A 106 -17.14 30.53 -32.53
N ASP A 107 -17.48 31.21 -33.63
CA ASP A 107 -16.94 32.49 -34.06
C ASP A 107 -16.86 33.47 -32.88
N TYR A 108 -15.64 33.83 -32.46
CA TYR A 108 -15.40 35.01 -31.65
C TYR A 108 -14.50 35.98 -32.39
N GLU A 109 -15.01 37.21 -32.46
CA GLU A 109 -14.65 38.30 -33.35
C GLU A 109 -13.18 38.75 -33.22
N GLU A 110 -12.59 39.02 -34.38
CA GLU A 110 -11.23 39.55 -34.58
C GLU A 110 -11.16 41.04 -34.25
N GLU A 111 -10.21 41.47 -33.42
CA GLU A 111 -9.68 42.85 -33.44
C GLU A 111 -8.17 42.86 -33.07
N PRO A 112 -7.37 43.82 -33.59
CA PRO A 112 -5.97 43.55 -33.91
C PRO A 112 -4.92 44.25 -33.00
N SER A 113 -3.70 43.69 -33.09
CA SER A 113 -2.42 44.39 -33.26
C SER A 113 -1.41 44.49 -32.08
N GLN A 114 -0.30 43.75 -32.28
CA GLN A 114 1.11 44.16 -32.14
C GLN A 114 1.66 44.61 -30.77
N LYS A 115 2.63 43.85 -30.25
CA LYS A 115 4.04 44.32 -30.12
C LYS A 115 4.96 43.16 -29.72
N GLY A 116 5.94 42.84 -30.56
CA GLY A 116 7.02 41.93 -30.21
C GLY A 116 7.99 42.55 -29.19
N ARG A 117 8.75 41.68 -28.53
CA ARG A 117 10.12 41.92 -28.07
C ARG A 117 10.80 40.60 -27.68
N ASP A 118 11.86 40.29 -28.42
CA ASP A 118 13.01 39.49 -28.00
C ASP A 118 13.50 39.91 -26.61
N ASP A 119 13.96 38.95 -25.82
CA ASP A 119 15.38 38.80 -25.46
C ASP A 119 15.56 37.83 -24.26
N SER A 120 16.27 36.73 -24.55
CA SER A 120 17.48 36.26 -23.88
C SER A 120 17.53 35.87 -22.37
N GLU A 121 18.41 34.89 -22.15
CA GLU A 121 19.24 34.64 -20.96
C GLU A 121 18.82 33.57 -19.92
N ASP A 122 19.42 32.39 -20.12
CA ASP A 122 20.29 31.68 -19.16
C ASP A 122 19.86 31.62 -17.68
N ASN A 123 19.49 30.42 -17.23
CA ASN A 123 19.66 30.03 -15.84
C ASN A 123 20.40 28.69 -15.75
N ALA A 124 21.72 28.80 -15.71
CA ALA A 124 22.62 27.81 -15.18
C ALA A 124 22.77 28.00 -13.66
N GLY A 125 22.77 26.88 -12.93
CA GLY A 125 23.15 26.78 -11.52
C GLY A 125 21.99 26.36 -10.62
N ALA A 126 22.13 25.48 -9.66
CA ALA A 126 23.27 24.70 -9.20
C ALA A 126 22.69 23.49 -8.45
N GLU A 127 23.23 22.30 -8.69
CA GLU A 127 22.91 21.11 -7.90
C GLU A 127 23.46 21.25 -6.47
N PRO A 128 22.66 21.12 -5.41
CA PRO A 128 23.19 20.92 -4.07
C PRO A 128 23.52 19.44 -3.90
N GLY A 129 24.79 19.11 -4.07
CA GLY A 129 25.33 17.80 -3.73
C GLY A 129 25.05 17.47 -2.26
N PHE A 130 24.37 16.34 -2.02
CA PHE A 130 24.21 15.79 -0.69
C PHE A 130 25.52 15.11 -0.24
N PRO A 131 26.04 15.40 0.97
CA PRO A 131 27.20 14.71 1.49
C PRO A 131 26.83 13.27 1.86
N VAL A 132 27.52 12.31 1.25
CA VAL A 132 27.47 10.89 1.59
C VAL A 132 28.12 10.70 2.97
N GLN A 133 27.30 10.46 4.01
CA GLN A 133 27.78 10.04 5.32
C GLN A 133 28.02 8.52 5.28
N ALA A 134 29.26 8.13 5.53
CA ALA A 134 29.69 6.75 5.66
C ALA A 134 29.65 6.36 7.15
N ASP A 135 28.57 5.70 7.55
CA ASP A 135 28.38 5.27 8.94
C ASP A 135 29.11 3.94 9.16
N ASN A 136 30.32 4.02 9.70
CA ASN A 136 31.00 2.88 10.31
C ASN A 136 30.31 2.53 11.64
N ALA A 137 29.56 1.42 11.68
CA ALA A 137 29.07 0.84 12.92
C ALA A 137 29.45 -0.65 13.00
N GLY A 138 30.64 -0.91 13.55
CA GLY A 138 31.07 -2.24 13.97
C GLY A 138 30.19 -2.75 15.11
N ARG A 139 29.60 -3.92 14.90
CA ARG A 139 28.73 -4.63 15.85
C ARG A 139 29.57 -5.32 16.94
N PRO A 140 29.29 -5.15 18.25
CA PRO A 140 29.79 -6.08 19.25
C PRO A 140 28.91 -7.34 19.29
N ALA A 141 29.57 -8.50 19.26
CA ALA A 141 28.96 -9.82 19.37
C ALA A 141 28.36 -10.03 20.77
N GLY A 142 27.04 -10.18 20.85
CA GLY A 142 26.35 -10.60 22.07
C GLY A 142 26.55 -12.10 22.30
N ALA A 143 27.30 -12.45 23.34
CA ALA A 143 27.49 -13.81 23.79
C ALA A 143 26.20 -14.37 24.41
N ALA A 144 25.76 -15.51 23.90
CA ALA A 144 24.65 -16.29 24.41
C ALA A 144 25.01 -16.91 25.78
N GLY A 145 24.16 -16.69 26.77
CA GLY A 145 24.21 -17.39 28.06
C GLY A 145 22.81 -17.88 28.42
N ALA A 146 22.50 -19.13 28.08
CA ALA A 146 21.30 -19.81 28.54
C ALA A 146 21.56 -20.39 29.94
N LEU A 147 20.77 -19.99 30.93
CA LEU A 147 20.71 -20.68 32.22
C LEU A 147 19.31 -21.30 32.37
N LEU A 148 19.26 -22.61 32.16
CA LEU A 148 18.09 -23.44 32.45
C LEU A 148 18.00 -23.62 33.97
N ALA A 149 17.00 -23.01 34.61
CA ALA A 149 16.64 -23.31 35.99
C ALA A 149 15.68 -24.51 35.99
N SER A 150 16.21 -25.70 36.25
CA SER A 150 15.43 -26.92 36.50
C SER A 150 14.69 -26.78 37.83
N ILE A 151 13.40 -26.51 37.79
CA ILE A 151 12.52 -26.54 38.97
C ILE A 151 12.03 -27.98 39.15
N LEU A 152 12.68 -28.72 40.04
CA LEU A 152 12.16 -29.96 40.61
C LEU A 152 10.99 -29.63 41.54
N VAL A 153 9.76 -29.86 41.08
CA VAL A 153 8.56 -29.88 41.93
C VAL A 153 8.38 -31.31 42.46
N PRO A 154 8.54 -31.58 43.77
CA PRO A 154 8.16 -32.87 44.31
C PRO A 154 6.63 -32.95 44.42
N LEU A 155 6.07 -33.97 43.76
CA LEU A 155 4.70 -34.43 43.96
C LEU A 155 4.51 -34.83 45.44
N LEU A 156 3.61 -34.14 46.13
CA LEU A 156 3.01 -34.63 47.37
C LEU A 156 1.63 -35.23 47.05
N PRO A 157 1.36 -36.50 47.39
CA PRO A 157 0.03 -37.08 47.30
C PRO A 157 -0.86 -36.49 48.40
N ARG A 158 -2.05 -36.03 48.02
CA ARG A 158 -3.12 -35.67 48.96
C ARG A 158 -3.66 -36.95 49.60
N LEU A 159 -3.72 -36.97 50.93
CA LEU A 159 -4.56 -37.89 51.70
C LEU A 159 -5.62 -37.05 52.42
#